data_AF-A0AAU2NDF4-F1
#
_entry.id   AF-A0AAU2NDF4-F1
#
_cell.length_a   1.000
_cell.length_b   1.000
_cell.length_c   1.000
_cell.angle_alpha   90.00
_cell.angle_beta   90.00
_cell.angle_gamma   90.00
#
_symmetry.space_group_name_H-M   'P 1'
#
loop_
_entity.id
_entity.type
_entity.pdbx_description
1 polymer ?
#
loop_
_entity_poly.entity_id
_entity_poly.type
_entity_poly.pdbx_seq_one_letter_code
_entity_poly.pdbx_strand_id
1 'polypeptide(L)'
;MTSLPVDRPAGDSPFAELGEPILAVTATRRQLVAVAGADEYGGARTVGVFDVTDRARRRLLLETHFPVQAMAFHPTLPMLAMGTGDYDGGYLFEGELLLLDLDSGAVRSLIEHHFGRQVLGLEWLNDRDLRVLMAPPDDWKDAKAHVEGHVAVVSREDWAAVRARSLTERHLAGPRVPAPRPDGREAARQLVARLTSPPTRRHHPTGTRTPGAGPRAAQHG
;
A
#
# COMPACT_ATOMS: atom_id res chain seq x y z
N MET A 1 2.10 -27.12 -11.66
CA MET A 1 1.84 -26.91 -10.22
C MET A 1 0.35 -26.94 -10.00
N THR A 2 -0.12 -27.92 -9.25
CA THR A 2 -1.55 -28.21 -9.05
C THR A 2 -2.10 -27.25 -7.98
N SER A 3 -3.10 -26.45 -8.36
CA SER A 3 -3.85 -25.60 -7.43
C SER A 3 -5.03 -26.40 -6.89
N LEU A 4 -5.13 -26.52 -5.56
CA LEU A 4 -6.36 -26.92 -4.89
C LEU A 4 -7.03 -25.68 -4.32
N PRO A 5 -8.35 -25.51 -4.51
CA PRO A 5 -9.08 -24.46 -3.83
C PRO A 5 -9.22 -24.83 -2.36
N VAL A 6 -8.50 -24.11 -1.49
CA VAL A 6 -8.75 -24.15 -0.05
C VAL A 6 -9.95 -23.25 0.24
N ASP A 7 -11.07 -23.87 0.57
CA ASP A 7 -12.21 -23.19 1.18
C ASP A 7 -11.76 -22.73 2.57
N ARG A 8 -11.40 -21.45 2.70
CA ARG A 8 -10.78 -20.89 3.90
C ARG A 8 -11.88 -20.65 4.95
N PRO A 9 -11.74 -21.13 6.20
CA PRO A 9 -12.75 -20.95 7.23
C PRO A 9 -13.04 -19.46 7.47
N ALA A 10 -14.32 -19.15 7.73
CA ALA A 10 -14.80 -17.82 8.09
C ALA A 10 -14.24 -17.39 9.46
N GLY A 11 -12.97 -16.99 9.50
CA GLY A 11 -12.26 -16.62 10.73
C GLY A 11 -10.85 -16.08 10.49
N ASP A 12 -10.19 -16.48 9.41
CA ASP A 12 -8.85 -15.97 9.09
C ASP A 12 -8.92 -14.59 8.46
N SER A 13 -8.23 -13.63 9.08
CA SER A 13 -8.03 -12.30 8.52
C SER A 13 -7.45 -12.43 7.10
N PRO A 14 -7.99 -11.70 6.10
CA PRO A 14 -7.41 -11.71 4.75
C PRO A 14 -5.95 -11.22 4.74
N PHE A 15 -5.52 -10.53 5.81
CA PHE A 15 -4.18 -9.99 5.99
C PHE A 15 -3.22 -10.93 6.72
N ALA A 16 -3.65 -12.12 7.17
CA ALA A 16 -2.82 -13.01 8.02
C ALA A 16 -1.46 -13.37 7.39
N GLU A 17 -1.41 -13.56 6.07
CA GLU A 17 -0.19 -13.91 5.34
C GLU A 17 0.81 -12.75 5.22
N LEU A 18 0.43 -11.52 5.61
CA LEU A 18 1.32 -10.36 5.59
C LEU A 18 2.22 -10.26 6.83
N GLY A 19 1.87 -10.94 7.92
CA GLY A 19 2.46 -10.64 9.22
C GLY A 19 1.93 -9.33 9.80
N GLU A 20 2.79 -8.55 10.45
CA GLU A 20 2.38 -7.32 11.12
C GLU A 20 2.24 -6.15 10.11
N PRO A 21 1.08 -5.50 9.97
CA PRO A 21 0.94 -4.37 9.06
C PRO A 21 1.81 -3.18 9.48
N ILE A 22 2.70 -2.74 8.58
CA ILE A 22 3.61 -1.62 8.83
C ILE A 22 3.34 -0.39 7.96
N LEU A 23 2.75 -0.60 6.78
CA LEU A 23 2.39 0.46 5.84
C LEU A 23 1.13 0.04 5.10
N ALA A 24 0.18 0.95 4.96
CA ALA A 24 -1.02 0.70 4.18
C ALA A 24 -1.51 1.97 3.45
N VAL A 25 -1.87 1.82 2.18
CA VAL A 25 -2.35 2.91 1.33
C VAL A 25 -3.62 2.50 0.61
N THR A 26 -4.52 3.44 0.36
CA THR A 26 -5.82 3.18 -0.29
C THR A 26 -5.91 3.86 -1.65
N ALA A 27 -6.65 3.24 -2.57
CA ALA A 27 -7.13 3.86 -3.80
C ALA A 27 -8.65 3.84 -3.80
N THR A 28 -9.26 4.87 -3.22
CA THR A 28 -10.72 4.95 -3.01
C THR A 28 -11.51 4.76 -4.30
N ARG A 29 -11.05 5.34 -5.43
CA ARG A 29 -11.74 5.23 -6.73
C ARG A 29 -11.79 3.80 -7.26
N ARG A 30 -10.81 2.96 -6.90
CA ARG A 30 -10.73 1.55 -7.31
C ARG A 30 -11.16 0.60 -6.20
N GLN A 31 -11.49 1.13 -5.02
CA GLN A 31 -11.78 0.35 -3.82
C GLN A 31 -10.66 -0.65 -3.50
N LEU A 32 -9.40 -0.21 -3.63
CA LEU A 32 -8.24 -1.04 -3.33
C LEU A 32 -7.53 -0.56 -2.06
N VAL A 33 -6.90 -1.49 -1.37
CA VAL A 33 -5.88 -1.22 -0.36
C VAL A 33 -4.63 -2.03 -0.68
N ALA A 34 -3.47 -1.41 -0.56
CA ALA A 34 -2.18 -2.10 -0.54
C ALA A 34 -1.64 -2.06 0.88
N VAL A 35 -1.16 -3.19 1.38
CA VAL A 35 -0.63 -3.33 2.74
C VAL A 35 0.71 -4.04 2.65
N ALA A 36 1.76 -3.41 3.20
CA ALA A 36 3.03 -4.06 3.46
C ALA A 36 3.03 -4.57 4.90
N GLY A 37 3.49 -5.81 5.08
CA GLY A 37 3.59 -6.43 6.39
C GLY A 37 5.01 -6.89 6.69
N ALA A 38 5.36 -6.79 7.96
CA ALA A 38 6.63 -7.24 8.50
C ALA A 38 6.55 -8.69 8.98
N ASP A 39 7.63 -9.42 8.69
CA ASP A 39 7.91 -10.72 9.30
C ASP A 39 8.33 -10.57 10.78
N GLU A 40 8.66 -11.70 11.41
CA GLU A 40 9.11 -11.75 12.81
C GLU A 40 10.42 -10.99 13.09
N TYR A 41 11.20 -10.70 12.04
CA TYR A 41 12.44 -9.94 12.11
C TYR A 41 12.23 -8.44 11.83
N GLY A 42 10.99 -8.02 11.60
CA GLY A 42 10.63 -6.63 11.31
C GLY A 42 10.81 -6.25 9.84
N GLY A 43 11.19 -7.18 8.97
CA GLY A 43 11.43 -6.95 7.55
C GLY A 43 10.12 -6.85 6.77
N ALA A 44 9.78 -5.64 6.32
CA ALA A 44 8.53 -5.37 5.60
C ALA A 44 8.56 -5.76 4.11
N ARG A 45 8.82 -7.03 3.82
CA ARG A 45 9.03 -7.51 2.44
C ARG A 45 7.78 -8.05 1.75
N THR A 46 6.73 -8.33 2.51
CA THR A 46 5.50 -8.89 1.96
C THR A 46 4.49 -7.79 1.68
N VAL A 47 3.99 -7.71 0.44
CA VAL A 47 2.95 -6.76 0.04
C VAL A 47 1.72 -7.51 -0.46
N GLY A 48 0.57 -7.18 0.11
CA GLY A 48 -0.73 -7.61 -0.38
C GLY A 48 -1.52 -6.46 -0.99
N VAL A 49 -2.21 -6.71 -2.09
CA VAL A 49 -3.23 -5.82 -2.64
C VAL A 49 -4.59 -6.48 -2.49
N PHE A 50 -5.57 -5.73 -1.99
CA PHE A 50 -6.90 -6.25 -1.66
C PHE A 50 -7.99 -5.36 -2.27
N ASP A 51 -9.01 -6.00 -2.81
CA ASP A 51 -10.29 -5.37 -3.13
C ASP A 51 -11.09 -5.16 -1.83
N VAL A 52 -11.65 -3.98 -1.66
CA VAL A 52 -12.33 -3.51 -0.45
C VAL A 52 -13.68 -2.94 -0.83
N THR A 53 -14.59 -3.83 -1.22
CA THR A 53 -16.00 -3.53 -1.46
C THR A 53 -16.77 -3.61 -0.13
N ASP A 54 -17.22 -4.81 0.24
CA ASP A 54 -17.89 -5.08 1.52
C ASP A 54 -16.96 -5.73 2.55
N ARG A 55 -15.98 -6.51 2.06
CA ARG A 55 -14.94 -7.18 2.84
C ARG A 55 -13.65 -7.16 2.04
N ALA A 56 -12.52 -7.06 2.73
CA ALA A 56 -11.22 -7.17 2.10
C ALA A 56 -11.04 -8.57 1.48
N ARG A 57 -10.75 -8.61 0.18
CA ARG A 57 -10.44 -9.83 -0.59
C ARG A 57 -9.09 -9.67 -1.24
N ARG A 58 -8.20 -10.64 -1.04
CA ARG A 58 -6.85 -10.59 -1.60
C ARG A 58 -6.90 -10.72 -3.12
N ARG A 59 -6.29 -9.76 -3.81
CA ARG A 59 -6.09 -9.75 -5.26
C ARG A 59 -4.67 -10.18 -5.63
N LEU A 60 -3.66 -9.62 -4.96
CA LEU A 60 -2.25 -9.93 -5.18
C LEU A 60 -1.52 -10.14 -3.85
N LEU A 61 -0.50 -10.97 -3.87
CA LEU A 61 0.49 -11.13 -2.81
C LEU A 61 1.86 -11.28 -3.48
N LEU A 62 2.82 -10.47 -3.06
CA LEU A 62 4.18 -10.53 -3.58
C LEU A 62 5.19 -10.31 -2.45
N GLU A 63 6.41 -10.74 -2.71
CA GLU A 63 7.57 -10.54 -1.86
C GLU A 63 8.58 -9.65 -2.59
N THR A 64 9.13 -8.67 -1.88
CA THR A 64 10.15 -7.75 -2.38
C THR A 64 11.53 -8.10 -1.82
N HIS A 65 12.58 -7.77 -2.56
CA HIS A 65 13.95 -8.05 -2.12
C HIS A 65 14.34 -7.25 -0.87
N PHE A 66 13.97 -5.96 -0.84
CA PHE A 66 14.18 -5.06 0.28
C PHE A 66 12.86 -4.74 1.00
N PRO A 67 12.91 -4.34 2.29
CA PRO A 67 11.74 -3.82 3.00
C PRO A 67 11.08 -2.66 2.26
N VAL A 68 9.75 -2.64 2.26
CA VAL A 68 8.95 -1.60 1.65
C VAL A 68 8.84 -0.42 2.61
N GLN A 69 9.27 0.74 2.12
CA GLN A 69 9.29 1.99 2.88
C GLN A 69 8.17 2.94 2.43
N ALA A 70 7.74 2.83 1.17
CA ALA A 70 6.72 3.71 0.59
C ALA A 70 5.85 2.98 -0.45
N MET A 71 4.59 3.38 -0.57
CA MET A 71 3.66 2.89 -1.58
C MET A 71 2.77 4.01 -2.06
N ALA A 72 2.46 4.06 -3.36
CA ALA A 72 1.56 5.07 -3.92
C ALA A 72 0.81 4.52 -5.14
N PHE A 73 -0.52 4.45 -5.04
CA PHE A 73 -1.36 4.08 -6.18
C PHE A 73 -1.36 5.19 -7.23
N HIS A 74 -1.15 4.83 -8.49
CA HIS A 74 -1.24 5.77 -9.60
C HIS A 74 -2.67 6.34 -9.71
N PRO A 75 -2.85 7.65 -9.93
CA PRO A 75 -4.17 8.30 -9.84
C PRO A 75 -5.20 7.80 -10.87
N THR A 76 -4.75 7.41 -12.08
CA THR A 76 -5.64 7.01 -13.21
C THR A 76 -5.38 5.59 -13.75
N LEU A 77 -4.12 5.18 -13.91
CA LEU A 77 -3.72 3.82 -14.31
C LEU A 77 -3.80 2.76 -13.18
N PRO A 78 -4.06 1.48 -13.50
CA PRO A 78 -4.10 0.36 -12.55
C PRO A 78 -2.69 -0.05 -12.11
N MET A 79 -1.98 0.87 -11.44
CA MET A 79 -0.58 0.67 -11.03
C MET A 79 -0.36 1.07 -9.58
N LEU A 80 0.62 0.43 -8.96
CA LEU A 80 1.15 0.76 -7.64
C LEU A 80 2.66 0.99 -7.75
N ALA A 81 3.12 2.18 -7.39
CA ALA A 81 4.54 2.42 -7.16
C ALA A 81 4.90 1.98 -5.74
N MET A 82 6.03 1.30 -5.59
CA MET A 82 6.56 0.86 -4.29
C MET A 82 8.03 1.28 -4.19
N GLY A 83 8.36 1.94 -3.09
CA GLY A 83 9.72 2.30 -2.74
C GLY A 83 10.22 1.31 -1.69
N THR A 84 11.35 0.69 -1.97
CA THR A 84 11.97 -0.29 -1.07
C THR A 84 13.39 0.14 -0.73
N GLY A 85 13.94 -0.44 0.33
CA GLY A 85 15.36 -0.35 0.61
C GLY A 85 15.71 -0.44 2.08
N ASP A 86 16.99 -0.66 2.35
CA ASP A 86 17.55 -0.80 3.68
C ASP A 86 18.97 -0.22 3.72
N TYR A 87 19.44 0.08 4.93
CA TYR A 87 20.84 0.40 5.16
C TYR A 87 21.61 -0.90 5.40
N ASP A 88 22.72 -1.12 4.69
CA ASP A 88 23.50 -2.35 4.78
C ASP A 88 24.22 -2.54 6.14
N GLY A 89 24.17 -1.53 7.02
CA GLY A 89 24.84 -1.51 8.31
C GLY A 89 26.31 -1.06 8.22
N GLY A 90 26.79 -0.74 7.03
CA GLY A 90 28.18 -0.39 6.74
C GLY A 90 28.33 1.01 6.16
N TYR A 91 27.81 1.23 4.95
CA TYR A 91 27.90 2.53 4.28
C TYR A 91 26.78 2.78 3.25
N LEU A 92 26.16 1.76 2.65
CA LEU A 92 25.22 1.95 1.53
C LEU A 92 23.76 1.97 1.96
N PHE A 93 22.98 2.82 1.30
CA PHE A 93 21.52 2.76 1.32
C PHE A 93 21.00 2.12 0.03
N GLU A 94 20.79 0.81 0.05
CA GLU A 94 20.34 0.03 -1.09
C GLU A 94 18.82 -0.01 -1.20
N GLY A 95 18.28 -0.26 -2.38
CA GLY A 95 16.84 -0.38 -2.56
C GLY A 95 16.35 -0.22 -3.97
N GLU A 96 15.05 -0.29 -4.16
CA GLU A 96 14.44 -0.28 -5.48
C GLU A 96 13.23 0.67 -5.55
N LEU A 97 13.05 1.26 -6.73
CA LEU A 97 11.76 1.82 -7.13
C LEU A 97 11.05 0.80 -8.01
N LEU A 98 10.05 0.13 -7.45
CA LEU A 98 9.25 -0.87 -8.12
C LEU A 98 7.96 -0.28 -8.67
N LEU A 99 7.55 -0.76 -9.83
CA LEU A 99 6.24 -0.46 -10.43
C LEU A 99 5.49 -1.77 -10.66
N LEU A 100 4.38 -1.94 -9.94
CA LEU A 100 3.48 -3.08 -10.04
C LEU A 100 2.30 -2.75 -10.95
N ASP A 101 2.10 -3.56 -11.98
CA ASP A 101 0.88 -3.62 -12.77
C ASP A 101 -0.18 -4.43 -12.01
N LEU A 102 -1.32 -3.82 -11.69
CA LEU A 102 -2.34 -4.46 -10.86
C LEU A 102 -3.20 -5.47 -11.64
N ASP A 103 -3.23 -5.39 -12.96
CA ASP A 103 -4.03 -6.27 -13.80
C ASP A 103 -3.25 -7.54 -14.15
N SER A 104 -1.96 -7.41 -14.48
CA SER A 104 -1.10 -8.55 -14.82
C SER A 104 -0.32 -9.10 -13.62
N GLY A 105 -0.21 -8.35 -12.52
CA GLY A 105 0.65 -8.68 -11.39
C GLY A 105 2.15 -8.53 -11.69
N ALA A 106 2.53 -7.95 -12.83
CA ALA A 106 3.93 -7.83 -13.21
C ALA A 106 4.62 -6.69 -12.45
N VAL A 107 5.82 -6.99 -11.92
CA VAL A 107 6.65 -6.02 -11.19
C VAL A 107 7.88 -5.65 -12.00
N ARG A 108 8.23 -4.37 -12.03
CA ARG A 108 9.42 -3.85 -12.71
C ARG A 108 10.23 -2.96 -11.78
N SER A 109 11.52 -3.24 -11.64
CA SER A 109 12.47 -2.34 -10.97
C SER A 109 12.94 -1.26 -11.94
N LEU A 110 12.76 0.00 -11.56
CA LEU A 110 12.96 1.14 -12.46
C LEU A 110 14.37 1.73 -12.40
N ILE A 111 15.08 1.58 -11.28
CA ILE A 111 16.43 2.12 -11.10
C ILE A 111 17.40 1.30 -11.96
N GLU A 112 18.25 1.98 -12.72
CA GLU A 112 19.21 1.35 -13.63
C GLU A 112 20.28 0.56 -12.88
N HIS A 113 20.80 1.15 -11.80
CA HIS A 113 21.89 0.60 -11.02
C HIS A 113 21.46 -0.64 -10.23
N HIS A 114 22.32 -1.66 -10.18
CA HIS A 114 21.99 -2.96 -9.59
C HIS A 114 21.88 -2.94 -8.06
N PHE A 115 22.69 -2.13 -7.36
CA PHE A 115 22.49 -1.85 -5.92
C PHE A 115 21.29 -0.92 -5.67
N GLY A 116 20.78 -0.29 -6.73
CA GLY A 116 19.71 0.68 -6.67
C GLY A 116 20.01 1.80 -5.68
N ARG A 117 18.98 2.21 -4.92
CA ARG A 117 19.08 3.23 -3.87
C ARG A 117 17.81 3.20 -3.02
N GLN A 118 17.92 3.31 -1.71
CA GLN A 118 16.76 3.27 -0.82
C GLN A 118 15.76 4.39 -1.16
N VAL A 119 14.51 4.01 -1.43
CA VAL A 119 13.39 4.92 -1.68
C VAL A 119 12.60 5.10 -0.39
N LEU A 120 12.60 6.30 0.18
CA LEU A 120 11.97 6.62 1.48
C LEU A 120 10.53 7.12 1.37
N GLY A 121 10.15 7.68 0.22
CA GLY A 121 8.85 8.32 0.04
C GLY A 121 8.43 8.41 -1.41
N LEU A 122 7.12 8.32 -1.65
CA LEU A 122 6.51 8.37 -2.98
C LEU A 122 5.22 9.19 -2.95
N GLU A 123 5.06 10.04 -3.95
CA GLU A 123 3.84 10.84 -4.13
C GLU A 123 3.60 11.11 -5.61
N TRP A 124 2.44 10.70 -6.11
CA TRP A 124 1.96 11.11 -7.42
C TRP A 124 1.48 12.55 -7.37
N LEU A 125 2.17 13.46 -8.05
CA LEU A 125 1.77 14.88 -8.13
C LEU A 125 0.65 15.07 -9.14
N ASN A 126 0.65 14.24 -10.18
CA ASN A 126 -0.39 14.09 -11.19
C ASN A 126 -0.27 12.70 -11.82
N ASP A 127 -0.89 12.47 -12.97
CA ASP A 127 -0.87 11.21 -13.73
C ASP A 127 0.42 10.95 -14.50
N ARG A 128 1.40 11.86 -14.43
CA ARG A 128 2.68 11.78 -15.15
C ARG A 128 3.89 11.96 -14.25
N ASP A 129 3.74 12.71 -13.17
CA ASP A 129 4.84 13.12 -12.31
C ASP A 129 4.80 12.37 -10.97
N LEU A 130 5.83 11.56 -10.75
CA LEU A 130 6.08 10.88 -9.49
C LEU A 130 7.19 11.61 -8.74
N ARG A 131 6.85 12.20 -7.59
CA ARG A 131 7.85 12.66 -6.63
C ARG A 131 8.40 11.46 -5.86
N VAL A 132 9.72 11.38 -5.82
CA VAL A 132 10.47 10.32 -5.16
C VAL A 132 11.41 10.95 -4.15
N LEU A 133 11.36 10.50 -2.90
CA LEU A 133 12.32 10.84 -1.86
C LEU A 133 13.28 9.65 -1.70
N MET A 134 14.57 9.87 -1.95
CA MET A 134 15.62 8.86 -1.86
C MET A 134 16.51 9.12 -0.63
N ALA A 135 17.02 8.08 0.03
CA ALA A 135 18.15 8.23 0.94
C ALA A 135 19.39 8.71 0.15
N PRO A 136 20.44 9.30 0.75
CA PRO A 136 21.73 9.48 0.08
C PRO A 136 22.30 8.14 -0.42
N PRO A 137 23.24 8.12 -1.38
CA PRO A 137 23.80 6.87 -1.87
C PRO A 137 24.56 6.10 -0.77
N ASP A 138 25.25 6.84 0.10
CA ASP A 138 26.01 6.33 1.22
C ASP A 138 26.02 7.32 2.40
N ASP A 139 26.55 6.89 3.55
CA ASP A 139 26.81 7.75 4.71
C ASP A 139 28.30 8.11 4.91
N TRP A 140 29.15 7.80 3.92
CA TRP A 140 30.59 7.99 4.05
C TRP A 140 30.96 9.46 4.20
N LYS A 141 31.44 9.82 5.40
CA LYS A 141 31.70 11.21 5.81
C LYS A 141 30.46 12.11 5.72
N ASP A 142 29.27 11.52 5.74
CA ASP A 142 27.99 12.21 5.70
C ASP A 142 27.13 11.84 6.91
N ALA A 143 27.42 12.49 8.04
CA ALA A 143 26.67 12.29 9.28
C ALA A 143 25.17 12.62 9.17
N LYS A 144 24.75 13.31 8.11
CA LYS A 144 23.35 13.69 7.87
C LYS A 144 22.63 12.68 6.98
N ALA A 145 23.29 11.65 6.46
CA ALA A 145 22.65 10.69 5.56
C ALA A 145 21.50 9.90 6.20
N HIS A 146 21.57 9.74 7.52
CA HIS A 146 20.53 9.13 8.34
C HIS A 146 19.37 10.06 8.69
N VAL A 147 19.35 11.32 8.27
CA VAL A 147 18.25 12.26 8.58
C VAL A 147 17.82 13.16 7.42
N GLU A 148 18.57 13.14 6.32
CA GLU A 148 18.29 13.86 5.09
C GLU A 148 18.16 12.88 3.91
N GLY A 149 17.54 13.33 2.83
CA GLY A 149 17.36 12.59 1.59
C GLY A 149 17.32 13.53 0.39
N HIS A 150 17.13 12.99 -0.81
CA HIS A 150 17.05 13.75 -2.06
C HIS A 150 15.67 13.61 -2.68
N VAL A 151 15.06 14.74 -3.04
CA VAL A 151 13.75 14.75 -3.72
C VAL A 151 13.93 14.94 -5.21
N ALA A 152 13.50 13.97 -5.99
CA ALA A 152 13.42 14.06 -7.44
C ALA A 152 11.97 13.97 -7.92
N VAL A 153 11.68 14.55 -9.08
CA VAL A 153 10.40 14.38 -9.77
C VAL A 153 10.68 13.66 -11.08
N VAL A 154 10.13 12.46 -11.20
CA VAL A 154 10.24 11.63 -12.40
C VAL A 154 8.97 11.81 -13.22
N SER A 155 9.12 12.37 -14.42
CA SER A 155 8.02 12.54 -15.36
C SER A 155 8.03 11.44 -16.42
N ARG A 156 6.86 10.86 -16.71
CA ARG A 156 6.64 9.95 -17.83
C ARG A 156 5.32 10.27 -18.51
N GLU A 157 5.31 10.22 -19.84
CA GLU A 157 4.07 10.39 -20.60
C GLU A 157 3.12 9.21 -20.41
N ASP A 158 3.69 8.00 -20.34
CA ASP A 158 2.96 6.76 -20.11
C ASP A 158 3.75 5.88 -19.13
N TRP A 159 3.22 5.75 -17.92
CA TRP A 159 3.78 4.89 -16.88
C TRP A 159 3.63 3.39 -17.17
N ALA A 160 2.64 2.99 -17.96
CA ALA A 160 2.45 1.59 -18.34
C ALA A 160 3.58 1.10 -19.26
N ALA A 161 4.07 1.96 -20.16
CA ALA A 161 5.14 1.66 -21.10
C ALA A 161 6.58 1.80 -20.53
N VAL A 162 6.73 2.19 -19.26
CA VAL A 162 8.06 2.40 -18.66
C VAL A 162 8.82 1.07 -18.58
N ARG A 163 10.01 1.08 -19.19
CA ARG A 163 10.94 -0.05 -19.15
C ARG A 163 11.60 -0.17 -17.77
N ALA A 164 11.85 -1.41 -17.36
CA ALA A 164 12.72 -1.69 -16.23
C ALA A 164 14.09 -1.03 -16.45
N ARG A 165 14.75 -0.63 -15.35
CA ARG A 165 16.11 -0.05 -15.36
C ARG A 165 16.25 1.20 -16.24
N SER A 166 15.19 2.00 -16.37
CA SER A 166 15.20 3.22 -17.20
C SER A 166 15.53 4.50 -16.43
N LEU A 167 15.58 4.45 -15.09
CA LEU A 167 15.91 5.58 -14.24
C LEU A 167 17.38 5.54 -13.86
N THR A 168 18.14 6.36 -14.57
CA THR A 168 19.53 6.67 -14.25
C THR A 168 19.64 7.71 -13.11
N GLU A 169 20.82 7.86 -12.52
CA GLU A 169 21.07 8.80 -11.41
C GLU A 169 20.64 10.23 -11.71
N ARG A 170 20.81 10.73 -12.94
CA ARG A 170 20.37 12.08 -13.32
C ARG A 170 18.86 12.31 -13.14
N HIS A 171 18.03 11.27 -13.27
CA HIS A 171 16.59 11.41 -13.06
C HIS A 171 16.22 11.42 -11.57
N LEU A 172 17.10 10.86 -10.73
CA LEU A 172 16.93 10.76 -9.28
C LEU A 172 17.80 11.79 -8.54
N ALA A 173 18.48 12.66 -9.29
CA ALA A 173 19.21 13.80 -8.77
C ALA A 173 18.20 14.87 -8.35
N GLY A 174 18.41 15.44 -7.18
CA GLY A 174 17.49 16.40 -6.61
C GLY A 174 18.07 17.09 -5.39
N PRO A 175 17.48 18.21 -4.95
CA PRO A 175 17.93 18.91 -3.76
C PRO A 175 17.85 18.01 -2.53
N ARG A 176 18.79 18.21 -1.63
CA ARG A 176 18.80 17.55 -0.34
C ARG A 176 17.81 18.22 0.60
N VAL A 177 17.03 17.42 1.31
CA VAL A 177 15.98 17.86 2.23
C VAL A 177 15.96 16.99 3.50
N PRO A 178 15.42 17.48 4.63
CA PRO A 178 15.10 16.62 5.76
C PRO A 178 14.19 15.46 5.36
N ALA A 179 14.54 14.25 5.80
CA ALA A 179 13.83 13.02 5.45
C ALA A 179 13.55 12.21 6.73
N PRO A 180 12.58 12.63 7.55
CA PRO A 180 12.16 11.84 8.70
C PRO A 180 11.64 10.47 8.23
N ARG A 181 12.01 9.41 8.96
CA ARG A 181 11.59 8.03 8.70
C ARG A 181 10.59 7.60 9.81
N PRO A 182 9.32 8.04 9.76
CA PRO A 182 8.35 7.73 10.80
C PRO A 182 7.97 6.24 10.77
N ASP A 183 7.64 5.69 11.94
CA ASP A 183 7.04 4.37 12.05
C ASP A 183 5.56 4.42 11.63
N GLY A 184 5.23 3.73 10.54
CA GLY A 184 3.88 3.67 9.97
C GLY A 184 2.95 2.62 10.61
N ARG A 185 3.47 1.78 11.53
CA ARG A 185 2.75 0.61 12.08
C ARG A 185 1.38 0.94 12.63
N GLU A 186 1.28 1.99 13.45
CA GLU A 186 0.01 2.33 14.09
C GLU A 186 -1.06 2.74 13.06
N ALA A 187 -0.70 3.56 12.07
CA ALA A 187 -1.61 3.97 11.01
C ALA A 187 -2.04 2.77 10.15
N ALA A 188 -1.11 1.86 9.84
CA ALA A 188 -1.38 0.65 9.09
C ALA A 188 -2.33 -0.29 9.84
N ARG A 189 -2.08 -0.54 11.14
CA ARG A 189 -2.94 -1.36 12.00
C ARG A 189 -4.35 -0.77 12.10
N GLN A 190 -4.49 0.54 12.30
CA GLN A 190 -5.79 1.20 12.35
C GLN A 190 -6.55 1.09 11.02
N LEU A 191 -5.86 1.18 9.88
CA LEU A 191 -6.49 0.96 8.58
C LEU A 191 -6.95 -0.48 8.41
N VAL A 192 -6.08 -1.47 8.68
CA VAL A 192 -6.43 -2.89 8.59
C VAL A 192 -7.60 -3.25 9.52
N ALA A 193 -7.59 -2.77 10.77
CA ALA A 193 -8.66 -3.01 11.73
C ALA A 193 -10.02 -2.46 11.28
N ARG A 194 -10.05 -1.31 10.59
CA ARG A 194 -11.28 -0.75 10.00
C ARG A 194 -11.83 -1.63 8.88
N LEU A 195 -10.97 -2.30 8.12
CA LEU A 195 -11.36 -3.14 6.98
C LEU A 195 -11.79 -4.55 7.39
N THR A 196 -11.39 -5.01 8.58
CA THR A 196 -11.80 -6.31 9.14
C THR A 196 -13.02 -6.21 10.05
N SER A 197 -13.36 -5.02 10.54
CA SER A 197 -14.53 -4.79 11.38
C SER A 197 -15.83 -4.95 10.56
N PRO A 198 -16.82 -5.73 11.04
CA PRO A 198 -18.10 -5.84 10.35
C PRO A 198 -18.81 -4.48 10.32
N PRO A 199 -19.50 -4.11 9.22
CA PRO A 199 -20.28 -2.90 9.19
C PRO A 199 -21.33 -2.96 10.31
N THR A 200 -21.30 -1.97 11.21
CA THR A 200 -22.33 -1.82 12.24
C THR A 200 -23.69 -1.74 11.55
N ARG A 201 -24.50 -2.81 11.65
CA ARG A 201 -25.92 -2.74 11.29
C ARG A 201 -26.54 -1.62 12.12
N ARG A 202 -26.90 -0.51 11.48
CA ARG A 202 -27.85 0.43 12.07
C ARG A 202 -29.17 -0.32 12.22
N HIS A 203 -29.44 -0.85 13.41
CA HIS A 203 -30.78 -1.26 13.77
C HIS A 203 -31.68 -0.03 13.67
N HIS A 204 -32.47 0.05 12.61
CA HIS A 204 -33.66 0.88 12.60
C HIS A 204 -34.64 0.22 13.58
N PRO A 205 -34.99 0.83 14.71
CA PRO A 205 -36.04 0.29 15.54
C PRO A 205 -37.35 0.43 14.76
N THR A 206 -37.79 -0.66 14.13
CA THR A 206 -39.13 -0.75 13.58
C THR A 206 -40.09 -0.60 14.76
N GLY A 207 -40.75 0.55 14.83
CA GLY A 207 -41.72 0.86 15.86
C GLY A 207 -42.77 -0.24 15.96
N THR A 208 -42.90 -0.79 17.15
CA THR A 208 -44.00 -1.64 17.59
C THR A 208 -45.31 -0.85 17.50
N ARG A 209 -46.22 -1.24 16.60
CA ARG A 209 -47.66 -0.95 16.73
C ARG A 209 -48.41 -2.24 17.06
N THR A 210 -48.83 -2.29 18.32
CA THR A 210 -49.69 -3.29 18.96
C THR A 210 -51.02 -3.46 18.21
N PRO A 211 -51.59 -4.68 18.15
CA PRO A 211 -52.90 -4.92 17.55
C PRO A 211 -54.03 -4.49 18.50
N GLY A 212 -54.85 -3.53 18.06
CA GLY A 212 -56.12 -3.18 18.72
C GLY A 212 -57.27 -3.91 18.03
N ALA A 213 -57.74 -5.01 18.64
CA ALA A 213 -59.01 -5.64 18.31
C ALA A 213 -60.15 -4.87 18.99
N GLY A 214 -61.17 -4.51 18.23
CA GLY A 214 -62.46 -4.04 18.75
C GLY A 214 -63.56 -4.31 17.72
N PRO A 215 -64.53 -5.20 17.99
CA PRO A 215 -65.64 -5.43 17.09
C PRO A 215 -66.92 -4.67 17.49
N ARG A 216 -67.70 -4.32 16.45
CA ARG A 216 -69.16 -4.12 16.37
C ARG A 216 -69.82 -2.97 17.16
N ALA A 217 -70.37 -2.02 16.39
CA ALA A 217 -71.80 -1.68 16.44
C ALA A 217 -72.20 -0.96 15.14
N ALA A 218 -73.11 -1.55 14.35
CA ALA A 218 -73.91 -0.81 13.38
C ALA A 218 -75.36 -1.26 13.57
N GLN A 219 -76.15 -0.32 14.08
CA GLN A 219 -77.58 -0.43 14.29
C GLN A 219 -78.33 -0.17 12.98
N HIS A 220 -79.52 -0.78 12.93
CA HIS A 220 -80.57 -0.57 11.94
C HIS A 220 -80.98 0.90 11.78
N GLY A 221 -81.37 1.25 10.56
CA GLY A 221 -81.98 2.52 10.15
C GLY A 221 -82.01 2.62 8.64
#